data_AF-X8DYE9-F1
#
_entry.id   AF-X8DYE9-F1
#
_cell.length_a   1.000
_cell.length_b   1.000
_cell.length_c   1.000
_cell.angle_alpha   90.00
_cell.angle_beta   90.00
_cell.angle_gamma   90.00
#
_symmetry.space_group_name_H-M   'P 1'
#
loop_
_entity.id
_entity.type
_entity.pdbx_description
1 polymer ?
#
loop_
_entity_poly.entity_id
_entity_poly.type
_entity_poly.pdbx_seq_one_letter_code
_entity_poly.pdbx_strand_id
1 'polypeptide(L)'
;MRVGKKPHERTNPRWRHIDESDYAAFISGSAGCVIGGTAWDFANRARVPPGSLDLLVIDEAGQFCLANTIAVAPAAANLLLLGDPQQLPQVSQGTHPEPVDTSALGWLADGQRTLPPERGYFLDHSYRMHPAVCGPVSRLCYEGRLCSHTESTAARRLDGYAPGVHVLWVEHDGNSTDSPEEADAIVAEIRRLLGSSWTDEQGTRPLNASDVLVLAPYNAQVVLLRERLAAAALDAVRVGTVDKFQGAQARWSSSR
;
A
#
# COMPACT_ATOMS: atom_id res chain seq x y z
N MET A 1 17.69 4.32 22.99
CA MET A 1 17.42 4.34 21.54
C MET A 1 16.91 5.72 21.17
N ARG A 2 17.59 6.44 20.27
CA ARG A 2 17.19 7.79 19.81
C ARG A 2 16.68 7.71 18.37
N VAL A 3 15.52 8.28 18.09
CA VAL A 3 14.91 8.29 16.74
C VAL A 3 15.08 9.67 16.11
N GLY A 4 15.54 9.74 14.87
CA GLY A 4 15.71 10.95 14.07
C GLY A 4 14.89 10.89 12.77
N LYS A 5 14.11 11.92 12.46
CA LYS A 5 13.31 11.99 11.22
C LYS A 5 13.20 13.44 10.73
N LYS A 6 13.05 13.59 9.40
CA LYS A 6 12.63 14.84 8.71
C LYS A 6 11.35 15.46 9.30
N PRO A 7 11.11 16.76 9.07
CA PRO A 7 9.93 17.42 9.60
C PRO A 7 8.68 16.82 8.98
N HIS A 8 7.73 16.42 9.82
CA HIS A 8 6.38 16.08 9.44
C HIS A 8 5.48 16.74 10.47
N GLU A 9 4.44 17.47 10.03
CA GLU A 9 3.51 18.16 10.93
C GLU A 9 2.84 17.14 11.86
N ARG A 10 3.40 16.98 13.06
CA ARG A 10 2.83 16.21 14.17
C ARG A 10 3.17 16.93 15.46
N THR A 11 2.14 17.29 16.21
CA THR A 11 2.27 17.84 17.56
C THR A 11 2.82 16.77 18.50
N ASN A 12 3.97 17.06 19.13
CA ASN A 12 4.64 16.26 20.17
C ASN A 12 5.32 14.93 19.72
N PRO A 13 6.37 14.99 18.87
CA PRO A 13 7.06 13.79 18.40
C PRO A 13 7.91 13.12 19.48
N ARG A 14 7.85 11.78 19.58
CA ARG A 14 8.78 10.96 20.39
C ARG A 14 10.18 10.78 19.74
N TRP A 15 10.47 11.54 18.69
CA TRP A 15 11.72 11.51 17.95
C TRP A 15 12.36 12.90 17.93
N ARG A 16 13.69 12.94 17.86
CA ARG A 16 14.45 14.17 17.69
C ARG A 16 14.37 14.61 16.23
N HIS A 17 14.12 15.88 15.99
CA HIS A 17 14.29 16.45 14.67
C HIS A 17 15.78 16.63 14.38
N ILE A 18 16.23 16.18 13.21
CA ILE A 18 17.64 16.21 12.80
C ILE A 18 17.67 16.54 11.33
N ASP A 19 18.43 17.57 10.97
CA ASP A 19 18.63 17.93 9.57
C ASP A 19 19.50 16.89 8.86
N GLU A 20 19.32 16.77 7.54
CA GLU A 20 20.04 15.78 6.72
C GLU A 20 21.56 15.95 6.81
N SER A 21 22.04 17.17 7.02
CA SER A 21 23.46 17.49 7.21
C SER A 21 24.05 16.89 8.49
N ASP A 22 23.21 16.59 9.47
CA ASP A 22 23.62 16.22 10.82
C ASP A 22 23.58 14.71 11.05
N TYR A 23 23.20 13.93 10.03
CA TYR A 23 23.05 12.47 10.12
C TYR A 23 24.35 11.81 10.55
N ALA A 24 25.47 12.15 9.88
CA ALA A 24 26.77 11.57 10.19
C ALA A 24 27.18 11.79 11.65
N ALA A 25 27.02 13.03 12.14
CA ALA A 25 27.34 13.39 13.52
C ALA A 25 26.40 12.72 14.53
N PHE A 26 25.12 12.56 14.18
CA PHE A 26 24.14 11.89 15.04
C PHE A 26 24.40 10.39 15.18
N ILE A 27 24.75 9.73 14.07
CA ILE A 27 25.11 8.30 14.04
C ILE A 27 26.35 8.08 14.90
N SER A 28 27.43 8.84 14.68
CA SER A 28 28.67 8.67 15.43
C SER A 28 28.55 9.06 16.91
N GLY A 29 27.69 10.04 17.22
CA GLY A 29 27.52 10.59 18.57
C GLY A 29 26.51 9.85 19.45
N SER A 30 25.93 8.74 18.98
CA SER A 30 24.88 8.00 19.69
C SER A 30 25.27 6.53 19.87
N ALA A 31 25.15 6.01 21.10
CA ALA A 31 25.35 4.57 21.37
C ALA A 31 24.32 3.65 20.68
N GLY A 32 23.25 4.22 20.13
CA GLY A 32 22.23 3.51 19.34
C GLY A 32 21.18 4.47 18.83
N CYS A 33 20.96 4.45 17.51
CA CYS A 33 20.08 5.38 16.83
C CYS A 33 19.19 4.72 15.76
N VAL A 34 18.11 5.39 15.39
CA VAL A 34 17.31 5.10 14.20
C VAL A 34 17.19 6.39 13.42
N ILE A 35 17.49 6.34 12.13
CA ILE A 35 17.26 7.43 11.20
C ILE A 35 16.26 6.99 10.13
N GLY A 36 15.39 7.90 9.71
CA GLY A 36 14.47 7.69 8.58
C GLY A 36 14.74 8.71 7.49
N GLY A 37 14.91 8.23 6.25
CA GLY A 37 15.21 9.05 5.08
C GLY A 37 14.76 8.37 3.79
N THR A 38 15.02 9.01 2.66
CA THR A 38 14.80 8.43 1.33
C THR A 38 16.04 7.68 0.85
N ALA A 39 15.93 6.93 -0.25
CA ALA A 39 17.09 6.27 -0.86
C ALA A 39 18.27 7.22 -1.14
N TRP A 40 17.97 8.48 -1.48
CA TRP A 40 19.00 9.50 -1.70
C TRP A 40 19.83 9.79 -0.45
N ASP A 41 19.21 9.79 0.73
CA ASP A 41 19.89 10.03 1.99
C ASP A 41 20.90 8.91 2.28
N PHE A 42 20.50 7.65 2.07
CA PHE A 42 21.32 6.47 2.34
C PHE A 42 22.37 6.20 1.25
N ALA A 43 22.15 6.64 0.01
CA ALA A 43 23.16 6.56 -1.06
C ALA A 43 24.24 7.66 -0.91
N ASN A 44 23.96 8.72 -0.15
CA ASN A 44 24.88 9.83 0.04
C ASN A 44 25.87 9.57 1.18
N ARG A 45 27.12 9.26 0.81
CA ARG A 45 28.22 8.95 1.74
C ARG A 45 28.56 10.07 2.73
N ALA A 46 28.23 11.33 2.42
CA ALA A 46 28.45 12.45 3.34
C ALA A 46 27.37 12.51 4.43
N ARG A 47 26.16 12.01 4.15
CA ARG A 47 25.04 11.97 5.10
C ARG A 47 25.09 10.70 5.93
N VAL A 48 25.20 9.54 5.26
CA VAL A 48 25.30 8.23 5.90
C VAL A 48 26.61 7.60 5.45
N PRO A 49 27.67 7.64 6.29
CA PRO A 49 28.95 7.04 5.95
C PRO A 49 28.80 5.53 5.69
N PRO A 50 29.56 4.95 4.76
CA PRO A 50 29.50 3.52 4.50
C PRO A 50 29.79 2.67 5.74
N GLY A 51 28.97 1.65 5.98
CA GLY A 51 29.08 0.76 7.14
C GLY A 51 28.78 1.43 8.49
N SER A 52 28.18 2.61 8.49
CA SER A 52 27.86 3.33 9.74
C SER A 52 26.60 2.83 10.45
N LEU A 53 25.78 2.01 9.77
CA LEU A 53 24.59 1.40 10.32
C LEU A 53 24.74 -0.12 10.40
N ASP A 54 24.18 -0.73 11.44
CA ASP A 54 24.15 -2.20 11.55
C ASP A 54 23.10 -2.83 10.62
N LEU A 55 21.99 -2.12 10.43
CA LEU A 55 20.82 -2.59 9.68
C LEU A 55 20.16 -1.43 8.92
N LEU A 56 19.88 -1.64 7.64
CA LEU A 56 19.00 -0.79 6.83
C LEU A 56 17.71 -1.56 6.51
N VAL A 57 16.58 -1.03 6.94
CA VAL A 57 15.25 -1.55 6.62
C VAL A 57 14.73 -0.80 5.40
N ILE A 58 14.42 -1.53 4.34
CA ILE A 58 13.78 -1.00 3.12
C ILE A 58 12.33 -1.45 3.16
N ASP A 59 11.44 -0.51 3.45
CA ASP A 59 9.99 -0.71 3.39
C ASP A 59 9.49 -0.60 1.94
N GLU A 60 8.39 -1.26 1.62
CA GLU A 60 7.86 -1.42 0.25
C GLU A 60 8.92 -1.90 -0.77
N ALA A 61 9.82 -2.77 -0.33
CA ALA A 61 10.92 -3.32 -1.13
C ALA A 61 10.45 -4.14 -2.35
N GLY A 62 9.17 -4.49 -2.44
CA GLY A 62 8.55 -5.09 -3.63
C GLY A 62 8.51 -4.12 -4.82
N GLN A 63 8.57 -2.82 -4.55
CA GLN A 63 8.59 -1.73 -5.53
C GLN A 63 9.96 -1.04 -5.62
N PHE A 64 10.90 -1.39 -4.74
CA PHE A 64 12.21 -0.76 -4.69
C PHE A 64 13.19 -1.47 -5.63
N CYS A 65 13.58 -0.82 -6.73
CA CYS A 65 14.41 -1.44 -7.76
C CYS A 65 15.78 -1.90 -7.26
N LEU A 66 16.34 -2.89 -7.93
CA LEU A 66 17.64 -3.48 -7.59
C LEU A 66 18.77 -2.44 -7.66
N ALA A 67 18.75 -1.55 -8.66
CA ALA A 67 19.74 -0.48 -8.77
C ALA A 67 19.78 0.43 -7.52
N ASN A 68 18.61 0.85 -7.04
CA ASN A 68 18.51 1.66 -5.83
C ASN A 68 18.92 0.86 -4.59
N THR A 69 18.58 -0.43 -4.53
CA THR A 69 19.01 -1.33 -3.45
C THR A 69 20.54 -1.40 -3.36
N ILE A 70 21.22 -1.59 -4.49
CA ILE A 70 22.68 -1.60 -4.56
C ILE A 70 23.26 -0.24 -4.17
N ALA A 71 22.63 0.87 -4.56
CA ALA A 71 23.11 2.21 -4.23
C ALA A 71 23.08 2.51 -2.73
N VAL A 72 22.05 2.03 -2.01
CA VAL A 72 21.92 2.25 -0.56
C VAL A 72 22.62 1.19 0.28
N ALA A 73 22.89 0.01 -0.28
CA ALA A 73 23.50 -1.12 0.44
C ALA A 73 24.77 -0.76 1.24
N PRO A 74 25.71 0.07 0.73
CA PRO A 74 26.91 0.42 1.48
C PRO A 74 26.66 1.15 2.80
N ALA A 75 25.48 1.73 3.02
CA ALA A 75 25.15 2.44 4.25
C ALA A 75 25.13 1.54 5.49
N ALA A 76 24.87 0.23 5.32
CA ALA A 76 24.66 -0.69 6.44
C ALA A 76 25.37 -2.03 6.25
N ALA A 77 25.62 -2.72 7.37
CA ALA A 77 26.15 -4.09 7.36
C ALA A 77 25.12 -5.14 6.92
N ASN A 78 23.84 -4.94 7.27
CA ASN A 78 22.74 -5.83 6.95
C ASN A 78 21.59 -5.09 6.27
N LEU A 79 20.89 -5.77 5.37
CA LEU A 79 19.65 -5.28 4.73
C LEU A 79 18.46 -6.12 5.17
N LEU A 80 17.37 -5.47 5.58
CA LEU A 80 16.07 -6.10 5.76
C LEU A 80 15.11 -5.52 4.73
N LEU A 81 14.67 -6.37 3.80
CA LEU A 81 13.72 -6.02 2.76
C LEU A 81 12.32 -6.40 3.22
N LEU A 82 11.44 -5.42 3.38
CA LEU A 82 10.04 -5.60 3.75
C LEU A 82 9.17 -5.12 2.59
N GLY A 83 8.28 -5.97 2.09
CA GLY A 83 7.38 -5.61 1.01
C GLY A 83 6.77 -6.83 0.37
N ASP A 84 6.02 -6.60 -0.70
CA ASP A 84 5.30 -7.64 -1.42
C ASP A 84 5.58 -7.53 -2.93
N PRO A 85 6.32 -8.50 -3.53
CA PRO A 85 6.61 -8.47 -4.95
C PRO A 85 5.38 -8.78 -5.84
N GLN A 86 4.27 -9.23 -5.26
CA GLN A 86 3.01 -9.46 -6.00
C GLN A 86 2.18 -8.18 -6.16
N GLN A 87 2.50 -7.11 -5.43
CA GLN A 87 1.86 -5.81 -5.61
C GLN A 87 2.39 -5.10 -6.86
N LEU A 88 1.68 -4.06 -7.32
CA LEU A 88 2.07 -3.40 -8.57
C LEU A 88 3.51 -2.88 -8.48
N PRO A 89 4.35 -3.16 -9.50
CA PRO A 89 5.70 -2.63 -9.54
C PRO A 89 5.67 -1.11 -9.64
N GLN A 90 6.73 -0.46 -9.18
CA GLN A 90 6.90 0.97 -9.40
C GLN A 90 6.89 1.26 -10.91
N VAL A 91 6.20 2.31 -11.34
CA VAL A 91 6.27 2.78 -12.72
C VAL A 91 7.68 3.33 -12.98
N SER A 92 8.57 2.50 -13.52
CA SER A 92 9.86 2.97 -14.03
C SER A 92 9.65 3.69 -15.35
N GLN A 93 10.00 4.98 -15.39
CA GLN A 93 10.02 5.76 -16.64
C GLN A 93 11.29 5.51 -17.46
N GLY A 94 12.28 4.80 -16.90
CA GLY A 94 13.54 4.47 -17.56
C GLY A 94 13.59 3.01 -17.98
N THR A 95 13.85 2.77 -19.27
CA THR A 95 14.12 1.43 -19.80
C THR A 95 15.61 1.13 -19.67
N HIS A 96 15.97 0.11 -18.91
CA HIS A 96 17.33 -0.38 -18.80
C HIS A 96 17.49 -1.67 -19.64
N PRO A 97 18.61 -1.86 -20.36
CA PRO A 97 18.86 -3.10 -21.10
C PRO A 97 18.95 -4.32 -20.17
N GLU A 98 19.55 -4.13 -19.00
CA GLU A 98 19.61 -5.12 -17.93
C GLU A 98 18.39 -5.01 -16.99
N PRO A 99 17.91 -6.11 -16.39
CA PRO A 99 16.72 -6.14 -15.52
C PRO A 99 16.96 -5.54 -14.12
N VAL A 100 17.56 -4.35 -14.07
CA VAL A 100 17.93 -3.62 -12.84
C VAL A 100 16.78 -2.77 -12.28
N ASP A 101 15.72 -2.60 -13.07
CA ASP A 101 14.48 -1.90 -12.74
C ASP A 101 13.52 -2.75 -11.91
N THR A 102 13.66 -4.08 -11.97
CA THR A 102 12.93 -5.01 -11.11
C THR A 102 13.36 -4.91 -9.64
N SER A 103 12.47 -5.25 -8.72
CA SER A 103 12.74 -5.11 -7.29
C SER A 103 13.67 -6.17 -6.74
N ALA A 104 14.45 -5.81 -5.71
CA ALA A 104 15.35 -6.77 -5.06
C ALA A 104 14.59 -7.97 -4.46
N LEU A 105 13.38 -7.75 -3.92
CA LEU A 105 12.51 -8.84 -3.48
C LEU A 105 12.04 -9.72 -4.66
N GLY A 106 11.72 -9.14 -5.81
CA GLY A 106 11.38 -9.91 -7.02
C GLY A 106 12.53 -10.82 -7.48
N TRP A 107 13.76 -10.33 -7.45
CA TRP A 107 14.96 -11.15 -7.71
C TRP A 107 15.13 -12.29 -6.70
N LEU A 108 14.93 -12.01 -5.41
CA LEU A 108 15.00 -13.03 -4.36
C LEU A 108 13.87 -14.06 -4.45
N ALA A 109 12.70 -13.66 -4.95
CA ALA A 109 11.59 -14.58 -5.20
C ALA A 109 11.85 -15.49 -6.42
N ASP A 110 12.70 -15.08 -7.37
CA ASP A 110 13.16 -15.92 -8.49
C ASP A 110 12.00 -16.58 -9.27
N GLY A 111 11.02 -15.75 -9.61
CA GLY A 111 9.81 -16.18 -10.34
C GLY A 111 8.76 -16.91 -9.51
N GLN A 112 9.03 -17.21 -8.23
CA GLN A 112 8.01 -17.73 -7.31
C GLN A 112 7.04 -16.60 -6.90
N ARG A 113 5.78 -16.95 -6.58
CA ARG A 113 4.82 -15.94 -6.10
C ARG A 113 5.03 -15.56 -4.65
N THR A 114 5.60 -16.48 -3.88
CA THR A 114 5.95 -16.27 -2.48
C THR A 114 7.43 -16.51 -2.25
N LEU A 115 8.00 -15.82 -1.25
CA LEU A 115 9.42 -15.96 -0.96
C LEU A 115 9.73 -17.40 -0.47
N PRO A 116 10.80 -18.04 -0.97
CA PRO A 116 11.25 -19.33 -0.46
C PRO A 116 11.60 -19.25 1.04
N PRO A 117 11.27 -20.25 1.87
CA PRO A 117 11.53 -20.24 3.31
C PRO A 117 12.99 -20.03 3.70
N GLU A 118 13.92 -20.45 2.83
CA GLU A 118 15.36 -20.28 3.03
C GLU A 118 15.85 -18.85 2.73
N ARG A 119 15.03 -18.02 2.07
CA ARG A 119 15.37 -16.63 1.70
C ARG A 119 14.68 -15.58 2.57
N GLY A 120 13.71 -15.97 3.39
CA GLY A 120 13.09 -15.08 4.37
C GLY A 120 11.75 -15.57 4.90
N TYR A 121 11.06 -14.67 5.58
CA TYR A 121 9.79 -14.96 6.24
C TYR A 121 8.61 -14.49 5.38
N PHE A 122 7.64 -15.37 5.18
CA PHE A 122 6.35 -15.00 4.60
C PHE A 122 5.35 -14.76 5.73
N LEU A 123 4.80 -13.54 5.79
CA LEU A 123 3.73 -13.20 6.74
C LEU A 123 2.40 -13.69 6.18
N ASP A 124 1.98 -14.87 6.64
CA ASP A 124 0.86 -15.62 6.10
C ASP A 124 -0.51 -15.21 6.66
N HIS A 125 -0.59 -14.27 7.61
CA HIS A 125 -1.86 -13.84 8.21
C HIS A 125 -2.23 -12.40 7.85
N SER A 126 -3.38 -12.24 7.19
CA SER A 126 -4.02 -10.96 6.93
C SER A 126 -5.02 -10.60 8.04
N TYR A 127 -4.76 -9.48 8.70
CA TYR A 127 -5.70 -8.84 9.64
C TYR A 127 -6.69 -7.89 8.94
N ARG A 128 -6.68 -7.88 7.59
CA ARG A 128 -7.40 -6.93 6.75
C ARG A 128 -8.58 -7.56 6.00
N MET A 129 -8.40 -8.77 5.48
CA MET A 129 -9.39 -9.37 4.58
C MET A 129 -10.30 -10.35 5.31
N HIS A 130 -11.61 -10.25 5.06
CA HIS A 130 -12.57 -11.29 5.42
C HIS A 130 -12.18 -12.61 4.70
N PRO A 131 -12.36 -13.81 5.30
CA PRO A 131 -11.95 -15.08 4.70
C PRO A 131 -12.45 -15.32 3.26
N ALA A 132 -13.69 -14.91 2.97
CA ALA A 132 -14.28 -15.02 1.63
C ALA A 132 -13.60 -14.14 0.56
N VAL A 133 -12.94 -13.04 0.97
CA VAL A 133 -12.12 -12.19 0.09
C VAL A 133 -10.68 -12.73 0.03
N CYS A 134 -10.13 -13.12 1.18
CA CYS A 134 -8.75 -13.60 1.28
C CYS A 134 -8.52 -14.91 0.52
N GLY A 135 -9.47 -15.84 0.54
CA GLY A 135 -9.33 -17.16 -0.09
C GLY A 135 -9.00 -17.09 -1.60
N PRO A 136 -9.79 -16.38 -2.43
CA PRO A 136 -9.47 -16.16 -3.83
C PRO A 136 -8.11 -15.47 -4.06
N VAL A 137 -7.83 -14.39 -3.31
CA VAL A 137 -6.55 -13.64 -3.40
C VAL A 137 -5.37 -14.55 -3.07
N SER A 138 -5.49 -15.34 -2.00
CA SER A 138 -4.48 -16.30 -1.57
C SER A 138 -4.16 -17.32 -2.67
N ARG A 139 -5.17 -17.91 -3.30
CA ARG A 139 -4.96 -18.87 -4.41
C ARG A 139 -4.34 -18.22 -5.65
N LEU A 140 -4.78 -17.02 -6.01
CA LEU A 140 -4.37 -16.35 -7.24
C LEU A 140 -2.99 -15.70 -7.12
N CYS A 141 -2.65 -15.15 -5.96
CA CYS A 141 -1.46 -14.31 -5.78
C CYS A 141 -0.42 -14.93 -4.84
N TYR A 142 -0.80 -15.82 -3.91
CA TYR A 142 0.09 -16.29 -2.84
C TYR A 142 0.11 -17.81 -2.67
N GLU A 143 -0.16 -18.57 -3.74
CA GLU A 143 -0.07 -20.04 -3.76
C GLU A 143 -0.93 -20.74 -2.68
N GLY A 144 -2.01 -20.08 -2.23
CA GLY A 144 -2.87 -20.58 -1.16
C GLY A 144 -2.29 -20.45 0.25
N ARG A 145 -1.12 -19.81 0.40
CA ARG A 145 -0.41 -19.67 1.69
C ARG A 145 -0.96 -18.54 2.57
N LEU A 146 -1.62 -17.54 1.99
CA LEU A 146 -2.19 -16.41 2.73
C LEU A 146 -3.53 -16.80 3.40
N CYS A 147 -3.65 -16.52 4.69
CA CYS A 147 -4.79 -16.81 5.54
C CYS A 147 -5.36 -15.52 6.12
N SER A 148 -6.66 -15.52 6.41
CA SER A 148 -7.27 -14.46 7.21
C SER A 148 -7.08 -14.75 8.70
N HIS A 149 -6.81 -13.72 9.49
CA HIS A 149 -6.94 -13.82 10.95
C HIS A 149 -8.43 -13.85 11.33
N THR A 150 -9.01 -15.06 11.37
CA THR A 150 -10.47 -15.26 11.43
C THR A 150 -11.13 -14.65 12.65
N GLU A 151 -10.46 -14.66 13.81
CA GLU A 151 -11.00 -14.10 15.05
C GLU A 151 -11.33 -12.61 14.95
N SER A 152 -10.59 -11.88 14.11
CA SER A 152 -10.87 -10.47 13.84
C SER A 152 -11.71 -10.32 12.57
N THR A 153 -11.26 -10.85 11.44
CA THR A 153 -11.80 -10.44 10.15
C THR A 153 -13.11 -11.13 9.76
N ALA A 154 -13.47 -12.26 10.37
CA ALA A 154 -14.71 -12.98 10.02
C ALA A 154 -15.98 -12.25 10.51
N ALA A 155 -15.86 -11.33 11.48
CA ALA A 155 -16.98 -10.51 11.94
C ALA A 155 -17.39 -9.44 10.93
N ARG A 156 -16.51 -9.10 9.98
CA ARG A 156 -16.69 -8.00 9.01
C ARG A 156 -17.75 -8.35 7.98
N ARG A 157 -18.93 -7.76 8.12
CA ARG A 157 -20.09 -7.99 7.24
C ARG A 157 -20.83 -6.69 6.94
N LEU A 158 -21.32 -6.62 5.72
CA LEU A 158 -22.25 -5.59 5.27
C LEU A 158 -23.61 -6.24 5.06
N ASP A 159 -24.64 -5.72 5.73
CA ASP A 159 -25.98 -6.29 5.63
C ASP A 159 -26.50 -6.25 4.18
N GLY A 160 -27.16 -7.32 3.77
CA GLY A 160 -27.58 -7.54 2.38
C GLY A 160 -26.47 -7.93 1.39
N TYR A 161 -25.21 -8.02 1.82
CA TYR A 161 -24.07 -8.34 0.95
C TYR A 161 -23.23 -9.49 1.51
N ALA A 162 -23.10 -10.57 0.74
CA ALA A 162 -22.11 -11.60 1.04
C ALA A 162 -20.70 -11.00 0.95
N PRO A 163 -19.78 -11.23 1.91
CA PRO A 163 -18.40 -10.75 1.78
C PRO A 163 -17.73 -11.37 0.55
N GLY A 164 -17.14 -10.54 -0.32
CA GLY A 164 -16.56 -11.01 -1.58
C GLY A 164 -16.52 -9.94 -2.65
N VAL A 165 -16.28 -10.37 -3.88
CA VAL A 165 -16.34 -9.55 -5.08
C VAL A 165 -17.74 -9.66 -5.69
N HIS A 166 -18.35 -8.52 -5.99
CA HIS A 166 -19.65 -8.42 -6.66
C HIS A 166 -19.47 -7.69 -7.97
N VAL A 167 -20.18 -8.13 -9.01
CA VAL A 167 -20.10 -7.53 -10.34
C VAL A 167 -21.41 -6.81 -10.63
N LEU A 168 -21.31 -5.52 -10.96
CA LEU A 168 -22.41 -4.73 -11.49
C LEU A 168 -22.11 -4.43 -12.96
N TRP A 169 -22.94 -4.97 -13.86
CA TRP A 169 -22.81 -4.72 -15.29
C TRP A 169 -23.46 -3.38 -15.64
N VAL A 170 -22.72 -2.54 -16.37
CA VAL A 170 -23.18 -1.24 -16.86
C VAL A 170 -23.00 -1.22 -18.37
N GLU A 171 -24.10 -1.08 -19.10
CA GLU A 171 -24.04 -0.92 -20.55
C GLU A 171 -23.58 0.50 -20.89
N HIS A 172 -22.56 0.60 -21.73
CA HIS A 172 -22.06 1.85 -22.28
C HIS A 172 -21.36 1.59 -23.62
N ASP A 173 -21.24 2.61 -24.47
CA ASP A 173 -20.57 2.51 -25.78
C ASP A 173 -19.65 3.71 -26.01
N GLY A 174 -18.52 3.51 -26.70
CA GLY A 174 -17.59 4.59 -27.05
C GLY A 174 -16.74 5.19 -25.91
N ASN A 175 -16.93 4.75 -24.68
CA ASN A 175 -16.18 5.23 -23.51
C ASN A 175 -14.81 4.55 -23.38
N SER A 176 -13.73 5.34 -23.39
CA SER A 176 -12.34 4.83 -23.33
C SER A 176 -11.67 5.09 -21.98
N THR A 177 -11.45 6.36 -21.63
CA THR A 177 -10.75 6.77 -20.40
C THR A 177 -11.68 7.08 -19.23
N ASP A 178 -12.94 7.35 -19.51
CA ASP A 178 -13.98 7.66 -18.54
C ASP A 178 -15.34 7.20 -19.08
N SER A 179 -16.28 6.96 -18.16
CA SER A 179 -17.66 6.59 -18.46
C SER A 179 -18.60 7.28 -17.45
N PRO A 180 -19.45 8.20 -17.93
CA PRO A 180 -20.53 8.79 -17.13
C PRO A 180 -21.51 7.74 -16.61
N GLU A 181 -21.85 6.73 -17.41
CA GLU A 181 -22.79 5.66 -17.06
C GLU A 181 -22.27 4.85 -15.86
N GLU A 182 -20.99 4.47 -15.89
CA GLU A 182 -20.36 3.79 -14.75
C GLU A 182 -20.29 4.69 -13.52
N ALA A 183 -19.95 5.98 -13.70
CA ALA A 183 -19.87 6.92 -12.59
C ALA A 183 -21.23 7.09 -11.91
N ASP A 184 -22.30 7.22 -12.69
CA ASP A 184 -23.66 7.34 -12.19
C ASP A 184 -24.12 6.04 -11.50
N ALA A 185 -23.78 4.87 -12.06
CA ALA A 185 -24.06 3.57 -11.46
C ALA A 185 -23.32 3.38 -10.11
N ILE A 186 -22.05 3.78 -10.04
CA ILE A 186 -21.25 3.76 -8.80
C ILE A 186 -21.87 4.67 -7.74
N VAL A 187 -22.26 5.89 -8.10
CA VAL A 187 -22.90 6.83 -7.17
C VAL A 187 -24.23 6.27 -6.66
N ALA A 188 -25.04 5.68 -7.55
CA ALA A 188 -26.31 5.05 -7.18
C ALA A 188 -26.09 3.89 -6.20
N GLU A 189 -25.12 3.03 -6.46
CA GLU A 189 -24.83 1.89 -5.60
C GLU A 189 -24.29 2.34 -4.24
N ILE A 190 -23.39 3.33 -4.20
CA ILE A 190 -22.91 3.90 -2.93
C ILE A 190 -24.08 4.46 -2.13
N ARG A 191 -24.97 5.25 -2.75
CA ARG A 191 -26.16 5.80 -2.06
C ARG A 191 -27.03 4.70 -1.46
N ARG A 192 -27.20 3.59 -2.18
CA ARG A 192 -27.98 2.44 -1.72
C ARG A 192 -27.31 1.72 -0.55
N LEU A 193 -25.98 1.67 -0.53
CA LEU A 193 -25.20 1.03 0.55
C LEU A 193 -25.12 1.89 1.82
N LEU A 194 -25.07 3.21 1.69
CA LEU A 194 -24.96 4.10 2.84
C LEU A 194 -26.14 3.94 3.80
N GLY A 195 -25.83 3.93 5.09
CA GLY A 195 -26.81 3.66 6.15
C GLY A 195 -27.07 2.18 6.41
N SER A 196 -26.66 1.26 5.52
CA SER A 196 -26.75 -0.19 5.75
C SER A 196 -25.91 -0.60 6.96
N SER A 197 -26.33 -1.65 7.67
CA SER A 197 -25.61 -2.13 8.85
C SER A 197 -24.26 -2.72 8.46
N TRP A 198 -23.18 -2.09 8.91
CA TRP A 198 -21.83 -2.62 8.86
C TRP A 198 -21.44 -3.15 10.24
N THR A 199 -21.05 -4.42 10.32
CA THR A 199 -20.51 -5.01 11.55
C THR A 199 -19.04 -5.31 11.38
N ASP A 200 -18.24 -4.97 12.39
CA ASP A 200 -16.84 -5.36 12.50
C ASP A 200 -16.53 -5.79 13.96
N GLU A 201 -15.24 -5.88 14.30
CA GLU A 201 -14.77 -6.29 15.63
C GLU A 201 -15.20 -5.36 16.76
N GLN A 202 -15.61 -4.13 16.45
CA GLN A 202 -16.00 -3.10 17.41
C GLN A 202 -17.52 -3.01 17.58
N GLY A 203 -18.28 -3.77 16.80
CA GLY A 203 -19.74 -3.81 16.83
C GLY A 203 -20.38 -3.41 15.52
N THR A 204 -21.68 -3.12 15.57
CA THR A 204 -22.49 -2.77 14.41
C THR A 204 -22.78 -1.27 14.39
N ARG A 205 -22.58 -0.65 13.23
CA ARG A 205 -22.97 0.75 12.97
C ARG A 205 -23.40 0.94 11.51
N PRO A 206 -24.12 2.03 11.18
CA PRO A 206 -24.40 2.38 9.79
C PRO A 206 -23.09 2.58 8.99
N LEU A 207 -23.09 2.14 7.74
CA LEU A 207 -22.01 2.40 6.78
C LEU A 207 -22.00 3.88 6.39
N ASN A 208 -20.85 4.52 6.50
CA ASN A 208 -20.66 5.93 6.19
C ASN A 208 -19.83 6.12 4.91
N ALA A 209 -19.91 7.30 4.29
CA ALA A 209 -19.18 7.61 3.06
C ALA A 209 -17.66 7.43 3.19
N SER A 210 -17.08 7.72 4.36
CA SER A 210 -15.65 7.56 4.63
C SER A 210 -15.18 6.09 4.66
N ASP A 211 -16.12 5.15 4.78
CA ASP A 211 -15.85 3.71 4.76
C ASP A 211 -15.65 3.16 3.35
N VAL A 212 -16.04 3.94 2.34
CA VAL A 212 -16.09 3.60 0.92
C VAL A 212 -14.87 4.17 0.18
N LEU A 213 -14.26 3.36 -0.67
CA LEU A 213 -13.20 3.74 -1.61
C LEU A 213 -13.61 3.33 -3.03
N VAL A 214 -13.42 4.23 -3.98
CA VAL A 214 -13.59 3.94 -5.42
C VAL A 214 -12.24 4.04 -6.10
N LEU A 215 -11.85 2.98 -6.78
CA LEU A 215 -10.65 2.91 -7.59
C LEU A 215 -11.00 2.93 -9.07
N ALA A 216 -10.31 3.76 -9.83
CA ALA A 216 -10.44 3.81 -11.28
C ALA A 216 -9.06 3.85 -11.95
N PRO A 217 -8.85 3.13 -13.05
CA PRO A 217 -7.52 3.03 -13.69
C PRO A 217 -7.04 4.35 -14.32
N TYR A 218 -7.96 5.20 -14.76
CA TYR A 218 -7.64 6.44 -15.46
C TYR A 218 -7.93 7.67 -14.60
N ASN A 219 -7.03 8.66 -14.67
CA ASN A 219 -7.23 9.95 -13.99
C ASN A 219 -8.48 10.70 -14.48
N ALA A 220 -8.85 10.55 -15.76
CA ALA A 220 -10.08 11.13 -16.30
C ALA A 220 -11.32 10.60 -15.56
N GLN A 221 -11.44 9.28 -15.39
CA GLN A 221 -12.53 8.68 -14.62
C GLN A 221 -12.51 9.10 -13.14
N VAL A 222 -11.33 9.24 -12.53
CA VAL A 222 -11.21 9.75 -11.15
C VAL A 222 -11.76 11.17 -11.02
N VAL A 223 -11.47 12.05 -11.98
CA VAL A 223 -12.00 13.43 -11.99
C VAL A 223 -13.53 13.40 -12.12
N LEU A 224 -14.05 12.64 -13.09
CA LEU A 224 -15.48 12.49 -13.32
C LEU A 224 -16.21 11.95 -12.08
N LEU A 225 -15.68 10.91 -11.44
CA LEU A 225 -16.25 10.34 -10.22
C LEU A 225 -16.29 11.35 -9.07
N ARG A 226 -15.23 12.15 -8.89
CA ARG A 226 -15.22 13.20 -7.85
C ARG A 226 -16.29 14.25 -8.11
N GLU A 227 -16.46 14.69 -9.35
CA GLU A 227 -17.52 15.64 -9.72
C GLU A 227 -18.92 15.06 -9.45
N ARG A 228 -19.15 13.81 -9.85
CA ARG A 228 -20.43 13.13 -9.63
C ARG A 228 -20.75 12.88 -8.16
N LEU A 229 -19.75 12.49 -7.37
CA LEU A 229 -19.89 12.30 -5.92
C LEU A 229 -20.13 13.64 -5.20
N ALA A 230 -19.44 14.71 -5.59
CA ALA A 230 -19.65 16.04 -5.03
C ALA A 230 -21.07 16.57 -5.34
N ALA A 231 -21.52 16.43 -6.59
CA ALA A 231 -22.89 16.76 -6.99
C ALA A 231 -23.94 15.92 -6.21
N ALA A 232 -23.54 14.75 -5.72
CA ALA A 232 -24.35 13.87 -4.91
C ALA A 232 -24.27 14.10 -3.38
N ALA A 233 -23.49 15.10 -2.93
CA ALA A 233 -23.15 15.36 -1.53
C ALA A 233 -22.44 14.17 -0.83
N LEU A 234 -21.56 13.49 -1.58
CA LEU A 234 -20.79 12.31 -1.15
C LEU A 234 -19.28 12.57 -1.15
N ASP A 235 -18.85 13.81 -0.89
CA ASP A 235 -17.44 14.24 -0.93
C ASP A 235 -16.52 13.46 0.02
N ALA A 236 -17.09 12.82 1.05
CA ALA A 236 -16.35 12.00 2.01
C ALA A 236 -15.94 10.62 1.46
N VAL A 237 -16.49 10.19 0.30
CA VAL A 237 -16.04 8.98 -0.40
C VAL A 237 -14.65 9.20 -0.98
N ARG A 238 -13.73 8.29 -0.70
CA ARG A 238 -12.37 8.38 -1.23
C ARG A 238 -12.34 7.88 -2.67
N VAL A 239 -11.67 8.60 -3.56
CA VAL A 239 -11.52 8.22 -4.98
C VAL A 239 -10.10 8.45 -5.49
N GLY A 240 -9.56 7.49 -6.23
CA GLY A 240 -8.38 7.70 -7.08
C GLY A 240 -7.89 6.46 -7.80
N THR A 241 -6.67 6.53 -8.32
CA THR A 241 -6.07 5.44 -9.09
C THR A 241 -5.48 4.37 -8.17
N VAL A 242 -5.28 3.16 -8.70
CA VAL A 242 -4.69 2.06 -7.93
C VAL A 242 -3.31 2.45 -7.38
N ASP A 243 -2.50 3.15 -8.16
CA ASP A 243 -1.16 3.62 -7.76
C ASP A 243 -1.20 4.59 -6.56
N LYS A 244 -2.25 5.43 -6.47
CA LYS A 244 -2.39 6.42 -5.37
C LYS A 244 -2.87 5.81 -4.07
N PHE A 245 -3.39 4.59 -4.09
CA PHE A 245 -3.97 3.92 -2.92
C PHE A 245 -3.21 2.65 -2.50
N GLN A 246 -2.00 2.43 -3.02
CA GLN A 246 -1.13 1.39 -2.51
C GLN A 246 -0.86 1.60 -1.00
N GLY A 247 -1.11 0.56 -0.21
CA GLY A 247 -1.01 0.60 1.25
C GLY A 247 -2.23 1.15 2.01
N ALA A 248 -3.18 1.82 1.33
CA ALA A 248 -4.39 2.36 1.94
C ALA A 248 -5.50 1.29 2.06
N GLN A 249 -6.37 1.45 3.04
CA GLN A 249 -7.48 0.51 3.29
C GLN A 249 -8.84 1.21 3.27
N ALA A 250 -9.88 0.47 2.88
CA ALA A 250 -11.28 0.85 3.00
C ALA A 250 -12.10 -0.36 3.45
N ARG A 251 -13.27 -0.11 4.03
CA ARG A 251 -14.19 -1.18 4.44
C ARG A 251 -14.96 -1.74 3.25
N TRP A 252 -15.09 -0.93 2.20
CA TRP A 252 -15.59 -1.34 0.89
C TRP A 252 -14.76 -0.68 -0.21
N SER A 253 -14.46 -1.43 -1.27
CA SER A 253 -13.76 -0.95 -2.46
C SER A 253 -14.50 -1.38 -3.72
N SER A 254 -14.74 -0.44 -4.64
CA SER A 254 -15.12 -0.74 -6.03
C SER A 254 -13.97 -0.44 -6.98
N SER A 255 -13.74 -1.31 -7.95
CA SER A 255 -12.73 -1.19 -8.99
C SER A 255 -13.34 -1.46 -10.35
N ARG A 256 -12.99 -0.64 -11.35
CA ARG A 256 -13.20 -0.92 -12.77
C ARG A 256 -12.19 -1.95 -13.27
#